data_AF-A0A7W1R2C6-F1
#
_entry.id   AF-A0A7W1R2C6-F1
#
_cell.length_a   1.000
_cell.length_b   1.000
_cell.length_c   1.000
_cell.angle_alpha   90.00
_cell.angle_beta   90.00
_cell.angle_gamma   90.00
#
_symmetry.space_group_name_H-M   'P 1'
#
loop_
_entity.id
_entity.type
_entity.pdbx_description
1 polymer ?
#
loop_
_entity_poly.entity_id
_entity_poly.type
_entity_poly.pdbx_seq_one_letter_code
_entity_poly.pdbx_strand_id
1 'polypeptide(L)'
;MNGWLIRGVRPYGEDQVDLLLRDGIIAEAGAGLQAPDAEILDAGGLIALPGLVDLHTHLREPGREDAETVETGSRAAALGGYTAIHAMANTDPVADTAGVVEQ
;
A
#
# COMPACT_ATOMS: atom_id res chain seq x y z
N MET A 1 15.54 -1.22 12.59
CA MET A 1 14.33 -1.95 12.15
C MET A 1 14.77 -2.96 11.12
N ASN A 2 14.32 -4.22 11.23
CA ASN A 2 14.67 -5.25 10.26
C ASN A 2 13.93 -4.94 8.95
N GLY A 3 14.64 -4.97 7.83
CA GLY A 3 14.10 -4.73 6.49
C GLY A 3 13.45 -5.97 5.90
N TRP A 4 12.99 -5.87 4.65
CA TRP A 4 12.52 -7.02 3.88
C TRP A 4 13.45 -7.26 2.69
N LEU A 5 13.76 -8.51 2.40
CA LEU A 5 14.38 -8.95 1.16
C LEU A 5 13.37 -9.80 0.39
N ILE A 6 12.78 -9.21 -0.64
CA ILE A 6 11.85 -9.90 -1.54
C ILE A 6 12.69 -10.55 -2.64
N ARG A 7 12.72 -11.88 -2.69
CA ARG A 7 13.57 -12.63 -3.62
C ARG A 7 12.84 -13.07 -4.87
N GLY A 8 13.53 -12.97 -5.99
CA GLY A 8 13.12 -13.55 -7.27
C GLY A 8 11.79 -13.03 -7.80
N VAL A 9 11.39 -11.83 -7.42
CA VAL A 9 10.17 -11.18 -7.91
C VAL A 9 10.43 -10.57 -9.29
N ARG A 10 9.41 -10.46 -10.13
CA ARG A 10 9.51 -9.77 -11.42
C ARG A 10 8.73 -8.46 -11.40
N PRO A 11 9.38 -7.28 -11.34
CA PRO A 11 8.69 -6.01 -11.58
C PRO A 11 7.97 -6.03 -12.92
N TYR A 12 6.79 -5.43 -12.98
CA TYR A 12 5.96 -5.47 -14.19
C TYR A 12 6.67 -4.84 -15.39
N GLY A 13 6.85 -5.64 -16.44
CA GLY A 13 7.54 -5.21 -17.66
C GLY A 13 9.07 -5.31 -17.61
N GLU A 14 9.64 -5.81 -16.52
CA GLU A 14 11.09 -5.95 -16.34
C GLU A 14 11.53 -7.41 -16.11
N ASP A 15 12.84 -7.61 -15.98
CA ASP A 15 13.45 -8.88 -15.62
C ASP A 15 13.30 -9.20 -14.13
N GLN A 16 13.50 -10.46 -13.77
CA GLN A 16 13.45 -10.93 -12.38
C GLN A 16 14.62 -10.36 -11.56
N VAL A 17 14.32 -9.87 -10.34
CA VAL A 17 15.28 -9.29 -9.40
C VAL A 17 14.93 -9.64 -7.94
N ASP A 18 15.85 -9.35 -7.03
CA ASP A 18 15.57 -9.22 -5.61
C ASP A 18 15.37 -7.74 -5.27
N LEU A 19 14.46 -7.44 -4.34
CA LEU A 19 14.21 -6.09 -3.82
C LEU A 19 14.53 -6.04 -2.32
N LEU A 20 15.43 -5.15 -1.92
CA LEU A 20 15.71 -4.86 -0.51
C LEU A 20 14.93 -3.62 -0.09
N LEU A 21 14.06 -3.77 0.91
CA LEU A 21 13.29 -2.69 1.51
C LEU A 21 13.87 -2.33 2.88
N ARG A 22 14.11 -1.03 3.09
CA ARG A 22 14.54 -0.46 4.37
C ARG A 22 13.79 0.84 4.61
N ASP A 23 13.36 1.05 5.85
CA ASP A 23 12.73 2.31 6.29
C ASP A 23 11.60 2.80 5.35
N GLY A 24 10.79 1.86 4.85
CA GLY A 24 9.65 2.15 3.97
C GLY A 24 9.99 2.45 2.50
N ILE A 25 11.26 2.35 2.09
CA ILE A 25 11.71 2.56 0.72
C ILE A 25 12.34 1.32 0.11
N ILE A 26 12.37 1.26 -1.23
CA ILE A 26 13.23 0.32 -1.97
C ILE A 26 14.66 0.86 -1.87
N ALA A 27 15.49 0.21 -1.06
CA ALA A 27 16.88 0.61 -0.84
C ALA A 27 17.81 0.10 -1.94
N GLU A 28 17.54 -1.10 -2.46
CA GLU A 28 18.33 -1.72 -3.53
C GLU A 28 17.46 -2.68 -4.36
N ALA A 29 17.78 -2.80 -5.65
CA ALA A 29 17.17 -3.75 -6.57
C ALA A 29 18.27 -4.39 -7.43
N GLY A 30 18.32 -5.71 -7.47
CA GLY A 30 19.38 -6.43 -8.18
C GLY A 30 19.30 -7.95 -7.99
N ALA A 31 20.15 -8.69 -8.68
CA ALA A 31 20.18 -10.14 -8.58
C ALA A 31 21.09 -10.61 -7.43
N GLY A 32 20.63 -11.57 -6.63
CA GLY A 32 21.45 -12.26 -5.63
C GLY A 32 21.75 -11.42 -4.39
N LEU A 33 20.86 -10.48 -4.05
CA LEU A 33 21.06 -9.58 -2.90
C LEU A 33 21.14 -10.37 -1.59
N GLN A 34 22.02 -9.92 -0.71
CA GLN A 34 22.23 -10.51 0.61
C GLN A 34 21.93 -9.47 1.69
N ALA A 35 20.98 -9.79 2.56
CA ALA A 35 20.62 -8.97 3.71
C ALA A 35 20.34 -9.88 4.91
N PRO A 36 21.39 -10.34 5.63
CA PRO A 36 21.26 -11.31 6.71
C PRO A 36 20.37 -10.86 7.89
N ASP A 37 20.14 -9.56 8.01
CA ASP A 37 19.32 -8.90 9.01
C ASP A 37 17.91 -8.54 8.52
N ALA A 38 17.57 -8.85 7.26
CA ALA A 38 16.24 -8.65 6.69
C ALA A 38 15.40 -9.93 6.77
N GLU A 39 14.09 -9.74 6.90
CA GLU A 39 13.12 -10.81 6.71
C GLU A 39 13.03 -11.17 5.23
N ILE A 40 13.04 -12.46 4.91
CA ILE A 40 13.08 -12.93 3.53
C ILE A 40 11.68 -13.34 3.09
N LEU A 41 11.21 -12.77 1.99
CA LEU A 41 10.01 -13.19 1.28
C LEU A 41 10.41 -13.80 -0.06
N ASP A 42 10.17 -15.10 -0.26
CA ASP A 42 10.33 -15.72 -1.58
C ASP A 42 9.10 -15.40 -2.45
N ALA A 43 9.33 -14.64 -3.52
CA ALA A 43 8.30 -14.19 -4.45
C ALA A 43 8.57 -14.70 -5.87
N GLY A 44 9.32 -15.81 -5.99
CA GLY A 44 9.59 -16.48 -7.25
C GLY A 44 8.32 -16.72 -8.08
N GLY A 45 8.33 -16.28 -9.34
CA GLY A 45 7.21 -16.45 -10.27
C GLY A 45 6.06 -15.45 -10.08
N LEU A 46 6.12 -14.56 -9.09
CA LEU A 46 5.15 -13.49 -8.89
C LEU A 46 5.57 -12.20 -9.63
N ILE A 47 4.58 -11.34 -9.87
CA ILE A 47 4.80 -10.00 -10.41
C ILE A 47 4.78 -8.98 -9.27
N ALA A 48 5.80 -8.12 -9.19
CA ALA A 48 5.76 -6.92 -8.39
C ALA A 48 5.10 -5.80 -9.20
N LEU A 49 3.95 -5.32 -8.70
CA LEU A 49 3.35 -4.08 -9.16
C LEU A 49 3.69 -2.97 -8.17
N PRO A 50 3.82 -1.71 -8.62
CA PRO A 50 3.67 -0.57 -7.72
C PRO A 50 2.35 -0.70 -6.96
N GLY A 51 2.32 -0.25 -5.72
CA GLY A 51 1.08 -0.14 -4.98
C GLY A 51 0.10 0.75 -5.73
N LEU A 52 -1.13 0.28 -5.92
CA LEU A 52 -2.13 1.01 -6.70
C LEU A 52 -2.62 2.24 -5.93
N VAL A 53 -3.02 3.27 -6.67
CA VAL A 53 -3.60 4.51 -6.13
C VAL A 53 -5.02 4.64 -6.65
N ASP A 54 -6.00 4.57 -5.76
CA ASP A 54 -7.40 4.87 -6.08
C ASP A 54 -7.67 6.35 -5.84
N LEU A 55 -8.09 7.07 -6.89
CA LEU A 55 -8.39 8.50 -6.80
C LEU A 55 -9.85 8.78 -6.43
N HIS A 56 -10.70 7.76 -6.30
CA HIS A 56 -12.12 7.94 -6.08
C HIS A 56 -12.72 6.85 -5.19
N THR A 57 -12.58 7.03 -3.87
CA THR A 57 -13.12 6.09 -2.87
C THR A 57 -14.09 6.80 -1.94
N HIS A 58 -15.24 6.18 -1.66
CA HIS A 58 -16.21 6.70 -0.70
C HIS A 58 -16.14 5.91 0.61
N LEU A 59 -15.44 6.44 1.62
CA LEU A 59 -15.24 5.78 2.91
C LEU A 59 -16.35 6.02 3.95
N ARG A 60 -17.30 6.91 3.64
CA ARG A 60 -18.55 7.14 4.40
C ARG A 60 -18.40 7.57 5.87
N GLU A 61 -17.18 7.81 6.32
CA GLU A 61 -16.87 8.35 7.63
C GLU A 61 -16.29 9.77 7.47
N PRO A 62 -16.83 10.79 8.15
CA PRO A 62 -17.88 10.70 9.18
C PRO A 62 -19.33 10.61 8.64
N GLY A 63 -20.21 10.06 9.47
CA GLY A 63 -21.67 10.22 9.42
C GLY A 63 -22.47 9.06 8.83
N ARG A 64 -21.83 8.15 8.12
CA ARG A 64 -22.45 6.99 7.44
C ARG A 64 -21.61 5.72 7.61
N GLU A 65 -21.07 5.53 8.81
CA GLU A 65 -20.27 4.38 9.22
C GLU A 65 -21.04 3.04 9.14
N ASP A 66 -22.37 3.11 9.03
CA ASP A 66 -23.24 1.97 8.72
C ASP A 66 -22.96 1.35 7.34
N ALA A 67 -22.43 2.15 6.40
CA ALA A 67 -22.16 1.73 5.03
C ALA A 67 -20.68 1.37 4.80
N GLU A 68 -19.75 2.15 5.34
CA GLU A 68 -18.29 1.91 5.26
C GLU A 68 -17.57 2.78 6.30
N THR A 69 -16.35 2.41 6.71
CA THR A 69 -15.46 3.24 7.53
C THR A 69 -14.09 3.41 6.88
N VAL A 70 -13.29 4.36 7.37
CA VAL A 70 -11.89 4.51 6.93
C VAL A 70 -11.11 3.22 7.19
N GLU A 71 -11.32 2.57 8.34
CA GLU A 71 -10.64 1.33 8.70
C GLU A 71 -11.01 0.20 7.73
N THR A 72 -12.30 -0.08 7.56
CA THR A 72 -12.74 -1.25 6.78
C THR A 72 -12.48 -1.06 5.29
N GLY A 73 -12.70 0.15 4.77
CA GLY A 73 -12.39 0.49 3.38
C GLY A 73 -10.89 0.42 3.09
N SER A 74 -10.03 0.91 3.99
CA SER A 74 -8.57 0.81 3.83
C SER A 74 -8.07 -0.64 3.86
N ARG A 75 -8.65 -1.48 4.72
CA ARG A 75 -8.33 -2.92 4.74
C ARG A 75 -8.73 -3.62 3.45
N ALA A 76 -9.91 -3.30 2.92
CA ALA A 76 -10.37 -3.83 1.63
C ALA A 76 -9.45 -3.38 0.48
N ALA A 77 -9.05 -2.10 0.46
CA ALA A 77 -8.12 -1.54 -0.50
C ALA A 77 -6.75 -2.27 -0.47
N ALA A 78 -6.18 -2.49 0.73
CA ALA A 78 -4.94 -3.21 0.91
C ALA A 78 -5.01 -4.66 0.39
N LEU A 79 -6.12 -5.36 0.65
CA LEU A 79 -6.36 -6.71 0.09
C LEU A 79 -6.46 -6.71 -1.44
N GLY A 80 -6.91 -5.61 -2.04
CA GLY A 80 -6.98 -5.40 -3.49
C GLY A 80 -5.68 -4.93 -4.15
N GLY A 81 -4.60 -4.70 -3.38
CA GLY A 81 -3.33 -4.20 -3.89
C GLY A 81 -3.22 -2.67 -3.99
N TYR A 82 -4.17 -1.93 -3.41
CA TYR A 82 -4.07 -0.48 -3.26
C TYR A 82 -3.29 -0.13 -2.01
N THR A 83 -2.33 0.79 -2.16
CA THR A 83 -1.53 1.32 -1.04
C THR A 83 -1.89 2.75 -0.69
N ALA A 84 -2.68 3.41 -1.53
CA ALA A 84 -3.26 4.72 -1.26
C ALA A 84 -4.66 4.80 -1.88
N ILE A 85 -5.59 5.40 -1.14
CA ILE A 85 -6.96 5.65 -1.57
C ILE A 85 -7.35 7.08 -1.23
N HIS A 86 -8.03 7.76 -2.14
CA HIS A 86 -8.47 9.13 -1.96
C HIS A 86 -9.93 9.16 -1.52
N ALA A 87 -10.15 9.57 -0.26
CA ALA A 87 -11.48 9.71 0.30
C ALA A 87 -12.20 10.91 -0.31
N MET A 88 -13.35 10.67 -0.93
CA MET A 88 -14.22 11.73 -1.44
C MET A 88 -14.88 12.49 -0.30
N ALA A 89 -14.91 13.82 -0.40
CA ALA A 89 -15.36 14.72 0.67
C ALA A 89 -16.87 14.69 0.98
N ASN A 90 -17.67 13.90 0.26
CA ASN A 90 -19.14 13.85 0.39
C ASN A 90 -19.60 12.96 1.56
N THR A 91 -19.04 13.23 2.73
CA THR A 91 -19.39 12.70 4.06
C THR A 91 -20.49 13.56 4.71
N ASP A 92 -20.91 13.22 5.93
CA ASP A 92 -21.86 14.00 6.72
C ASP A 92 -21.32 14.24 8.15
N PRO A 93 -20.78 15.42 8.48
CA PRO A 93 -20.72 16.63 7.66
C PRO A 93 -19.77 16.48 6.45
N VAL A 94 -19.96 17.33 5.45
CA VAL A 94 -19.05 17.42 4.29
C VAL A 94 -17.64 17.79 4.75
N ALA A 95 -16.63 17.14 4.20
CA ALA A 95 -15.22 17.37 4.53
C ALA A 95 -14.65 18.58 3.77
N ASP A 96 -15.18 19.78 4.03
CA ASP A 96 -14.79 21.06 3.40
C ASP A 96 -14.08 22.04 4.36
N THR A 97 -13.85 21.62 5.61
CA THR A 97 -13.12 22.37 6.63
C THR A 97 -12.12 21.49 7.36
N ALA A 98 -11.05 22.09 7.89
CA ALA A 98 -10.03 21.37 8.66
C ALA A 98 -10.62 20.60 9.85
N GLY A 99 -11.61 21.17 10.54
CA GLY A 99 -12.25 20.52 11.70
C GLY A 99 -13.03 19.24 11.37
N VAL A 100 -13.40 19.02 10.10
CA VAL A 100 -13.99 17.76 9.65
C VAL A 100 -12.92 16.77 9.20
N VAL A 101 -11.82 17.26 8.61
CA VAL A 101 -10.76 16.44 8.02
C VAL A 101 -9.73 15.94 9.05
N GLU A 102 -9.36 16.76 10.04
CA GLU A 102 -8.23 16.53 10.95
C GLU A 102 -8.65 15.90 12.30
N GLN A 103 -9.79 15.20 12.33
CA GLN A 103 -10.32 14.59 13.57
C GLN A 103 -9.46 13.45 14.12
#